data_AF-A0A9E3QHJ7-F1
#
_entry.id   AF-A0A9E3QHJ7-F1
#
_cell.length_a   1.000
_cell.length_b   1.000
_cell.length_c   1.000
_cell.angle_alpha   90.00
_cell.angle_beta   90.00
_cell.angle_gamma   90.00
#
_symmetry.space_group_name_H-M   'P 1'
#
loop_
_entity.id
_entity.type
_entity.pdbx_description
1 polymer ?
#
loop_
_entity_poly.entity_id
_entity_poly.type
_entity_poly.pdbx_seq_one_letter_code
_entity_poly.pdbx_strand_id
1 'polypeptide(L)'
;MNSALIVVLMAAGPPGSFEAPASAEDPKRVVAQTRALRVGYTVRGQMKYLTIEDPKAVKDLLALVKLENTYKGMHLGLAPRGTIEFIKEDGSIIQAMFSTPARLSWGQWGTVDLKDTQLYERVCALASKEEGRKIDILENNK
;
A
#
# COMPACT_ATOMS: atom_id res chain seq x y z
N MET A 1 -12.48 38.58 22.71
CA MET A 1 -12.07 37.16 22.59
C MET A 1 -12.39 36.74 21.17
N ASN A 2 -11.38 36.41 20.37
CA ASN A 2 -11.53 35.63 19.14
C ASN A 2 -10.15 35.06 18.79
N SER A 3 -10.06 33.75 18.93
CA SER A 3 -8.96 32.92 18.45
C SER A 3 -9.07 32.77 16.94
N ALA A 4 -7.96 32.95 16.22
CA ALA A 4 -7.77 32.45 14.86
C ALA A 4 -6.30 32.02 14.77
N LEU A 5 -6.03 30.75 15.04
CA LEU A 5 -5.88 29.68 14.04
C LEU A 5 -4.63 29.92 13.17
N ILE A 6 -3.52 29.33 13.63
CA ILE A 6 -2.28 29.18 12.87
C ILE A 6 -2.58 28.21 11.72
N VAL A 7 -2.58 28.73 10.49
CA VAL A 7 -2.59 27.91 9.27
C VAL A 7 -1.16 27.45 9.02
N VAL A 8 -0.89 26.16 9.24
CA VAL A 8 0.34 25.53 8.78
C VAL A 8 0.19 25.31 7.27
N LEU A 9 0.96 26.06 6.49
CA LEU A 9 1.15 25.80 5.06
C LEU A 9 1.76 24.41 4.88
N MET A 10 1.00 23.48 4.31
CA MET A 10 1.61 22.38 3.56
C MET A 10 1.88 22.90 2.15
N ALA A 11 3.15 22.87 1.77
CA ALA A 11 3.61 23.24 0.44
C ALA A 11 2.95 22.34 -0.62
N ALA A 12 1.97 22.89 -1.34
CA ALA A 12 1.54 22.36 -2.62
C ALA A 12 2.62 22.71 -3.65
N GLY A 13 3.36 21.71 -4.12
CA GLY A 13 4.18 21.85 -5.32
C GLY A 13 3.32 22.18 -6.55
N PRO A 14 3.91 22.77 -7.61
CA PRO A 14 3.16 23.25 -8.76
C PRO A 14 2.46 22.09 -9.51
N PRO A 15 1.26 22.34 -10.06
CA PRO A 15 0.56 21.35 -10.87
C PRO A 15 1.22 21.26 -12.24
N GLY A 16 1.85 20.12 -12.55
CA GLY A 16 2.35 19.85 -13.92
C GLY A 16 3.77 19.31 -14.05
N SER A 17 4.46 18.99 -12.97
CA SER A 17 5.73 18.24 -13.02
C SER A 17 5.58 16.92 -12.27
N PHE A 18 5.09 15.90 -12.97
CA PHE A 18 5.40 14.52 -12.60
C PHE A 18 6.87 14.28 -12.96
N GLU A 19 7.79 14.87 -12.19
CA GLU A 19 9.13 14.32 -12.14
C GLU A 19 8.97 12.88 -11.64
N ALA A 20 9.24 11.92 -12.51
CA ALA A 20 9.39 10.54 -12.09
C ALA A 20 10.41 10.56 -10.95
N PRO A 21 10.05 10.14 -9.73
CA PRO A 21 10.98 10.19 -8.61
C PRO A 21 12.25 9.45 -8.99
N ALA A 22 13.38 10.09 -8.70
CA ALA A 22 14.71 9.60 -9.02
C ALA A 22 14.86 8.14 -8.56
N SER A 23 14.95 7.25 -9.56
CA SER A 23 14.95 5.79 -9.49
C SER A 23 13.66 5.17 -8.90
N ALA A 24 12.84 4.62 -9.79
CA ALA A 24 11.84 3.64 -9.41
C ALA A 24 12.57 2.47 -8.70
N GLU A 25 12.36 2.30 -7.40
CA GLU A 25 13.02 1.23 -6.65
C GLU A 25 12.51 -0.14 -7.08
N ASP A 26 13.43 -1.09 -7.29
CA ASP A 26 13.10 -2.47 -7.61
C ASP A 26 12.17 -3.07 -6.52
N PRO A 27 10.97 -3.55 -6.88
CA PRO A 27 10.05 -4.18 -5.93
C PRO A 27 10.69 -5.28 -5.09
N LYS A 28 11.66 -6.04 -5.64
CA LYS A 28 12.41 -7.06 -4.90
C LYS A 28 13.26 -6.45 -3.79
N ARG A 29 13.89 -5.29 -4.04
CA ARG A 29 14.69 -4.58 -3.05
C ARG A 29 13.81 -4.01 -1.94
N VAL A 30 12.66 -3.46 -2.29
CA VAL A 30 11.69 -2.95 -1.31
C VAL A 30 11.24 -4.07 -0.38
N VAL A 31 10.82 -5.22 -0.93
CA VAL A 31 10.45 -6.40 -0.14
C VAL A 31 11.58 -6.82 0.81
N ALA A 32 12.84 -6.85 0.33
CA ALA A 32 13.98 -7.26 1.15
C ALA A 32 14.33 -6.27 2.29
N GLN A 33 14.00 -4.99 2.14
CA GLN A 33 14.32 -3.93 3.10
C GLN A 33 13.14 -3.59 4.04
N THR A 34 12.01 -4.28 3.89
CA THR A 34 10.79 -4.01 4.65
C THR A 34 10.89 -4.59 6.06
N ARG A 35 10.69 -3.74 7.08
CA ARG A 35 10.61 -4.14 8.49
C ARG A 35 9.19 -4.29 9.00
N ALA A 36 8.25 -3.56 8.41
CA ALA A 36 6.84 -3.57 8.79
C ALA A 36 5.95 -3.35 7.57
N LEU A 37 4.74 -3.89 7.63
CA LEU A 37 3.72 -3.71 6.60
C LEU A 37 2.55 -2.95 7.18
N ARG A 38 2.02 -1.98 6.44
CA ARG A 38 0.76 -1.33 6.79
C ARG A 38 -0.27 -1.53 5.70
N VAL A 39 -1.38 -2.16 6.06
CA VAL A 39 -2.49 -2.45 5.15
C VAL A 39 -3.55 -1.38 5.33
N GLY A 40 -3.88 -0.66 4.27
CA GLY A 40 -5.00 0.26 4.24
C GLY A 40 -6.24 -0.36 3.60
N TYR A 41 -7.42 -0.19 4.20
CA TYR A 41 -8.69 -0.68 3.68
C TYR A 41 -9.86 0.21 4.12
N THR A 42 -10.96 0.20 3.37
CA THR A 42 -12.11 1.07 3.66
C THR A 42 -13.24 0.32 4.36
N VAL A 43 -13.76 0.90 5.46
CA VAL A 43 -14.95 0.43 6.18
C VAL A 43 -15.97 1.56 6.25
N ARG A 44 -17.16 1.37 5.68
CA ARG A 44 -18.23 2.39 5.67
C ARG A 44 -17.76 3.77 5.19
N GLY A 45 -16.93 3.79 4.14
CA GLY A 45 -16.36 5.02 3.58
C GLY A 45 -15.20 5.64 4.36
N GLN A 46 -14.76 5.03 5.47
CA GLN A 46 -13.61 5.49 6.25
C GLN A 46 -12.40 4.59 5.99
N MET A 47 -11.26 5.21 5.68
CA MET A 47 -9.99 4.50 5.55
C MET A 47 -9.49 4.09 6.93
N LYS A 48 -9.17 2.80 7.08
CA LYS A 48 -8.56 2.20 8.25
C LYS A 48 -7.20 1.61 7.87
N TYR A 49 -6.33 1.49 8.86
CA TYR A 49 -4.99 0.95 8.69
C TYR A 49 -4.72 -0.15 9.71
N LEU A 50 -4.17 -1.26 9.26
CA LEU A 50 -3.64 -2.33 10.09
C LEU A 50 -2.12 -2.39 9.90
N THR A 51 -1.37 -2.09 10.95
CA THR A 51 0.10 -2.20 10.93
C THR A 51 0.52 -3.56 11.48
N ILE A 52 1.35 -4.28 10.71
CA ILE A 52 1.98 -5.54 11.07
C ILE A 52 3.47 -5.26 11.32
N GLU A 53 3.89 -5.36 12.59
CA GLU A 53 5.27 -5.11 13.03
C GLU A 53 5.96 -6.38 13.57
N ASP A 54 5.21 -7.45 13.85
CA ASP A 54 5.80 -8.72 14.28
C ASP A 54 6.72 -9.27 13.18
N PRO A 55 8.03 -9.44 13.43
CA PRO A 55 8.99 -9.81 12.38
C PRO A 55 8.65 -11.12 11.69
N LYS A 56 8.07 -12.08 12.42
CA LYS A 56 7.65 -13.36 11.84
C LYS A 56 6.46 -13.17 10.90
N ALA A 57 5.42 -12.46 11.34
CA ALA A 57 4.26 -12.16 10.50
C ALA A 57 4.63 -11.33 9.25
N VAL A 58 5.53 -10.34 9.40
CA VAL A 58 6.05 -9.56 8.27
C VAL A 58 6.77 -10.46 7.29
N LYS A 59 7.71 -11.30 7.76
CA LYS A 59 8.44 -12.23 6.90
C LYS A 59 7.52 -13.21 6.18
N ASP A 60 6.52 -13.74 6.87
CA ASP A 60 5.53 -14.66 6.30
C ASP A 60 4.71 -13.98 5.20
N LEU A 61 4.30 -12.72 5.37
CA LEU A 61 3.60 -11.94 4.35
C LEU A 61 4.50 -11.60 3.16
N LEU A 62 5.74 -11.18 3.40
CA LEU A 62 6.70 -10.86 2.35
C LEU A 62 7.05 -12.09 1.49
N ALA A 63 7.06 -13.29 2.07
CA ALA A 63 7.25 -14.54 1.33
C ALA A 63 6.10 -14.84 0.34
N LEU A 64 4.92 -14.23 0.51
CA LEU A 64 3.80 -14.31 -0.42
C LEU A 64 3.92 -13.31 -1.59
N VAL A 65 4.86 -12.36 -1.52
CA VAL A 65 5.12 -11.41 -2.62
C VAL A 65 5.97 -12.11 -3.69
N LYS A 66 5.34 -13.02 -4.44
CA LYS A 66 5.98 -13.75 -5.54
C LYS A 66 5.70 -13.03 -6.85
N LEU A 67 6.70 -12.38 -7.41
CA LEU A 67 6.54 -11.58 -8.63
C LEU A 67 6.54 -12.50 -9.87
N GLU A 68 5.56 -12.32 -10.75
CA GLU A 68 5.47 -13.00 -12.04
C GLU A 68 5.90 -12.07 -13.18
N ASN A 69 5.17 -10.96 -13.36
CA ASN A 69 5.46 -9.96 -14.39
C ASN A 69 5.59 -8.58 -13.76
N THR A 70 6.42 -7.75 -14.38
CA THR A 70 6.74 -6.42 -13.86
C THR A 70 6.70 -5.42 -15.01
N TYR A 71 5.72 -4.52 -15.00
CA TYR A 71 5.47 -3.52 -16.04
C TYR A 71 5.91 -2.14 -15.57
N LYS A 72 6.85 -1.54 -16.30
CA LYS A 72 7.32 -0.17 -16.04
C LYS A 72 6.43 0.83 -16.76
N GLY A 73 5.98 1.86 -16.06
CA GLY A 73 5.24 2.98 -16.67
C GLY A 73 4.07 3.48 -15.83
N MET A 74 3.57 4.67 -16.18
CA MET A 74 2.45 5.30 -15.48
C MET A 74 1.15 4.52 -15.71
N HIS A 75 0.44 4.20 -14.63
CA HIS A 75 -0.89 3.59 -14.69
C HIS A 75 -1.99 4.63 -14.45
N LEU A 76 -3.10 4.49 -15.18
CA LEU A 76 -4.29 5.34 -15.00
C LEU A 76 -4.84 5.14 -13.58
N GLY A 77 -5.07 6.27 -12.88
CA GLY A 77 -5.40 6.34 -11.47
C GLY A 77 -6.67 5.58 -11.12
N LEU A 78 -6.52 4.38 -10.56
CA LEU A 78 -7.58 3.70 -9.84
C LEU A 78 -7.62 4.26 -8.42
N ALA A 79 -8.82 4.53 -7.90
CA ALA A 79 -8.98 4.93 -6.51
C ALA A 79 -8.47 3.78 -5.60
N PRO A 80 -7.46 4.01 -4.75
CA PRO A 80 -6.90 2.95 -3.93
C PRO A 80 -7.90 2.55 -2.85
N ARG A 81 -8.52 1.38 -3.00
CA ARG A 81 -9.43 0.82 -1.98
C ARG A 81 -8.69 -0.07 -0.99
N GLY A 82 -7.66 -0.77 -1.47
CA GLY A 82 -6.76 -1.61 -0.68
C GLY A 82 -5.30 -1.21 -0.94
N THR A 83 -4.63 -0.68 0.07
CA THR A 83 -3.21 -0.31 0.00
C THR A 83 -2.36 -1.26 0.83
N ILE A 84 -1.13 -1.45 0.39
CA ILE A 84 -0.08 -2.08 1.17
C ILE A 84 1.14 -1.17 1.15
N GLU A 85 1.59 -0.79 2.33
CA GLU A 85 2.72 0.08 2.54
C GLU A 85 3.87 -0.71 3.13
N PHE A 86 5.01 -0.67 2.44
CA PHE A 86 6.25 -1.29 2.83
C PHE A 86 7.07 -0.26 3.62
N ILE A 87 7.14 -0.45 4.93
CA ILE A 87 7.90 0.43 5.83
C ILE A 87 9.29 -0.18 5.99
N LYS A 88 10.32 0.54 5.55
CA LYS A 88 11.71 0.06 5.58
C LYS A 88 12.38 0.31 6.94
N GLU A 89 13.55 -0.31 7.11
CA GLU A 89 14.45 -0.10 8.26
C GLU A 89 14.81 1.38 8.48
N ASP A 90 15.04 2.12 7.40
CA ASP A 90 15.35 3.57 7.45
C ASP A 90 14.12 4.46 7.69
N GLY A 91 12.93 3.86 7.84
CA GLY A 91 11.66 4.56 8.04
C GLY A 91 11.00 5.07 6.77
N SER A 92 11.62 4.91 5.59
CA SER A 92 10.98 5.24 4.32
C SER A 92 9.79 4.32 4.04
N ILE A 93 8.76 4.87 3.40
CA ILE A 93 7.50 4.16 3.11
C ILE A 93 7.31 4.11 1.60
N ILE A 94 7.17 2.89 1.08
CA ILE A 94 6.78 2.66 -0.31
C ILE A 94 5.35 2.13 -0.33
N GLN A 95 4.45 2.91 -0.92
CA GLN A 95 3.05 2.53 -1.04
C GLN A 95 2.79 1.82 -2.38
N ALA A 96 2.17 0.65 -2.28
CA ALA A 96 1.52 -0.03 -3.40
C ALA A 96 0.00 -0.12 -3.15
N MET A 97 -0.76 -0.30 -4.21
CA MET A 97 -2.20 -0.51 -4.16
C MET A 97 -2.58 -1.81 -4.86
N PHE A 98 -3.51 -2.57 -4.30
CA PHE A 98 -4.12 -3.66 -5.04
C PHE A 98 -5.03 -3.08 -6.11
N SER A 99 -4.77 -3.42 -7.37
CA SER A 99 -5.69 -3.14 -8.49
C SER A 99 -6.59 -4.34 -8.79
N THR A 100 -6.08 -5.54 -8.53
CA THR A 100 -6.81 -6.80 -8.47
C THR A 100 -6.17 -7.67 -7.38
N PRO A 101 -6.79 -8.80 -6.98
CA PRO A 101 -6.20 -9.72 -6.00
C PRO A 101 -4.78 -10.21 -6.31
N ALA A 102 -4.39 -10.29 -7.60
CA ALA A 102 -3.06 -10.74 -8.04
C ALA A 102 -2.20 -9.60 -8.61
N ARG A 103 -2.55 -8.33 -8.38
CA ARG A 103 -1.85 -7.21 -9.04
C ARG A 103 -1.66 -6.01 -8.12
N LEU A 104 -0.41 -5.64 -7.90
CA LEU A 104 -0.01 -4.44 -7.17
C LEU A 104 0.39 -3.33 -8.15
N SER A 105 -0.25 -2.16 -8.03
CA SER A 105 0.18 -0.94 -8.70
C SER A 105 1.06 -0.13 -7.75
N TRP A 106 2.24 0.21 -8.23
CA TRP A 106 3.31 0.93 -7.55
C TRP A 106 3.43 2.30 -8.19
N GLY A 107 3.13 3.36 -7.45
CA GLY A 107 3.03 4.72 -8.02
C GLY A 107 4.30 5.17 -8.77
N GLN A 108 5.46 4.67 -8.38
CA GLN A 108 6.76 5.05 -8.97
C GLN A 108 7.29 4.05 -10.00
N TRP A 109 6.80 2.81 -9.99
CA TRP A 109 7.38 1.71 -10.78
C TRP A 109 6.43 1.17 -11.85
N GLY A 110 5.12 1.36 -11.70
CA GLY A 110 4.09 0.85 -12.60
C GLY A 110 3.30 -0.28 -11.95
N THR A 111 3.30 -1.47 -12.52
CA THR A 111 2.44 -2.57 -12.06
C THR A 111 3.23 -3.86 -11.94
N VAL A 112 2.94 -4.62 -10.90
CA VAL A 112 3.55 -5.90 -10.59
C VAL A 112 2.44 -6.94 -10.48
N ASP A 113 2.53 -7.97 -11.32
CA ASP A 113 1.70 -9.15 -11.22
C ASP A 113 2.32 -10.11 -10.23
N LEU A 114 1.49 -10.59 -9.31
CA LEU A 114 1.83 -11.64 -8.37
C LEU A 114 1.48 -12.98 -8.99
N LYS A 115 2.31 -13.99 -8.70
CA LYS A 115 2.13 -15.36 -9.15
C LYS A 115 0.82 -15.98 -8.68
N ASP A 116 0.31 -15.53 -7.54
CA ASP A 116 -0.91 -16.03 -6.91
C ASP A 116 -1.61 -14.92 -6.10
N THR A 117 -2.81 -15.23 -5.59
CA THR A 117 -3.63 -14.32 -4.77
C THR A 117 -3.37 -14.46 -3.26
N GLN A 118 -2.35 -15.23 -2.85
CA GLN A 118 -2.20 -15.60 -1.44
C GLN A 118 -1.92 -14.39 -0.55
N LEU A 119 -1.13 -13.42 -1.04
CA LEU A 119 -0.89 -12.18 -0.32
C LEU A 119 -2.20 -11.45 -0.03
N TYR A 120 -3.03 -11.29 -1.07
CA TYR A 120 -4.32 -10.62 -0.97
C TYR A 120 -5.26 -11.33 0.01
N GLU A 121 -5.39 -12.64 -0.11
CA GLU A 121 -6.24 -13.45 0.78
C GLU A 121 -5.78 -13.35 2.23
N ARG A 122 -4.46 -13.39 2.47
CA ARG A 122 -3.89 -13.29 3.81
C ARG A 122 -4.13 -11.91 4.42
N VAL A 123 -3.99 -10.84 3.62
CA VAL A 123 -4.27 -9.48 4.05
C VAL A 123 -5.76 -9.31 4.38
N CYS A 124 -6.66 -9.81 3.54
CA CYS A 124 -8.10 -9.79 3.81
C CYS A 124 -8.46 -10.57 5.08
N ALA A 125 -7.82 -11.73 5.30
CA ALA A 125 -8.03 -12.52 6.52
C ALA A 125 -7.56 -11.78 7.79
N LEU A 126 -6.42 -11.07 7.72
CA LEU A 126 -5.94 -10.24 8.82
C LEU A 126 -6.90 -9.08 9.13
N ALA A 127 -7.33 -8.34 8.10
CA ALA A 127 -8.31 -7.27 8.26
C ALA A 127 -9.67 -7.80 8.78
N SER A 128 -10.09 -8.97 8.30
CA SER A 128 -11.33 -9.61 8.77
C SER A 128 -11.27 -10.00 10.24
N LYS A 129 -10.11 -10.51 10.68
CA LYS A 129 -9.86 -10.85 12.09
C LYS A 129 -9.90 -9.61 12.97
N GLU A 130 -9.28 -8.52 12.53
CA GLU A 130 -9.26 -7.24 13.25
C GLU A 130 -10.68 -6.65 13.41
N GLU A 131 -11.49 -6.69 12.34
CA GLU A 131 -12.84 -6.12 12.34
C GLU A 131 -13.91 -7.08 12.89
N GLY A 132 -13.57 -8.34 13.20
CA GLY A 132 -14.51 -9.36 13.67
C GLY A 132 -15.58 -9.76 12.64
N ARG A 133 -15.38 -9.45 11.36
CA ARG A 133 -16.30 -9.74 10.25
C ARG A 133 -15.53 -9.89 8.94
N LYS A 134 -16.15 -10.42 7.89
CA LYS A 134 -15.50 -10.51 6.58
C LYS A 134 -15.19 -9.11 6.03
N ILE A 135 -13.92 -8.89 5.67
CA ILE A 135 -13.41 -7.71 5.01
C ILE A 135 -12.78 -8.12 3.67
N ASP A 136 -13.19 -7.44 2.62
CA ASP A 136 -12.54 -7.44 1.32
C ASP A 136 -11.89 -6.07 1.10
N ILE A 137 -10.56 -6.02 1.02
CA ILE A 137 -9.83 -4.74 0.96
C ILE A 137 -10.02 -4.00 -0.38
N LEU A 138 -10.59 -4.63 -1.42
CA LEU A 138 -10.95 -3.96 -2.68
C LEU A 138 -12.38 -3.40 -2.68
N GLU A 139 -13.14 -3.67 -1.61
CA GLU A 139 -14.51 -3.18 -1.42
C GLU A 139 -14.61 -2.07 -0.37
N ASN A 140 -15.79 -1.42 -0.31
CA ASN A 140 -16.12 -0.39 0.67
C ASN A 140 -16.71 -0.94 1.99
N ASN A 141 -16.67 -2.28 2.19
CA ASN A 141 -17.09 -3.02 3.39
C ASN A 141 -18.21 -2.33 4.22
N LYS A 142 -19.45 -2.33 3.69
CA LYS A 142 -20.61 -1.68 4.32
C LYS A 142 -21.00 -2.29 5.67
#